data_AF-A0A1G2VT58-F1
#
_entry.id   AF-A0A1G2VT58-F1
#
_cell.length_a   1.000
_cell.length_b   1.000
_cell.length_c   1.000
_cell.angle_alpha   90.00
_cell.angle_beta   90.00
_cell.angle_gamma   90.00
#
_symmetry.space_group_name_H-M   'P 1'
#
loop_
_entity.id
_entity.type
_entity.pdbx_description
1 polymer ?
#
loop_
_entity_poly.entity_id
_entity_poly.type
_entity_poly.pdbx_seq_one_letter_code
_entity_poly.pdbx_strand_id
1 'polypeptide(L)'
;MENSSAKSGFIAFIREQGVVGLAIAFILGGAIQKVISSLVADLVQPAVGLIFGSTSGLASLHVGSLMYGRFLSNVIDFVIIAGIVYLLFKRFGLERLDLTKNT
;
A
#
# COMPACT_ATOMS: atom_id res chain seq x y z
N MET A 1 -33.40 27.76 -19.47
CA MET A 1 -32.47 27.76 -18.33
C MET A 1 -32.66 26.46 -17.55
N GLU A 2 -32.07 25.35 -18.00
CA GLU A 2 -32.33 24.01 -17.40
C GLU A 2 -31.03 23.25 -17.00
N ASN A 3 -29.87 23.67 -17.53
CA ASN A 3 -28.61 22.94 -17.40
C ASN A 3 -27.83 23.19 -16.08
N SER A 4 -28.45 23.84 -15.08
CA SER A 4 -27.79 24.23 -13.81
C SER A 4 -28.20 23.37 -12.61
N SER A 5 -29.37 22.72 -12.65
CA SER A 5 -29.93 21.98 -11.50
C SER A 5 -29.22 20.65 -11.22
N ALA A 6 -28.92 19.85 -12.24
CA ALA A 6 -28.25 18.56 -12.07
C ALA A 6 -26.78 18.71 -11.60
N LYS A 7 -26.07 19.71 -12.13
CA LYS A 7 -24.69 20.00 -11.71
C LYS A 7 -24.62 20.51 -10.27
N SER A 8 -25.52 21.39 -9.85
CA SER A 8 -25.52 21.87 -8.46
C SER A 8 -25.93 20.76 -7.48
N GLY A 9 -26.92 19.94 -7.83
CA GLY A 9 -27.36 18.79 -7.02
C GLY A 9 -26.28 17.74 -6.82
N PHE A 10 -25.50 17.43 -7.87
CA PHE A 10 -24.38 16.50 -7.76
C PHE A 10 -23.22 17.04 -6.92
N ILE A 11 -22.86 18.33 -7.10
CA ILE A 11 -21.82 18.98 -6.29
C ILE A 11 -22.25 19.05 -4.81
N ALA A 12 -23.52 19.34 -4.54
CA ALA A 12 -24.08 19.33 -3.18
C ALA A 12 -24.00 17.92 -2.55
N PHE A 13 -24.42 16.88 -3.28
CA PHE A 13 -24.32 15.49 -2.83
C PHE A 13 -22.88 15.07 -2.49
N ILE A 14 -21.92 15.35 -3.38
CA ILE A 14 -20.49 15.04 -3.16
C ILE A 14 -19.96 15.72 -1.89
N ARG A 15 -20.40 16.96 -1.63
CA ARG A 15 -19.99 17.73 -0.46
C ARG A 15 -20.67 17.22 0.82
N GLU A 16 -21.97 16.95 0.79
CA GLU A 16 -22.75 16.48 1.95
C GLU A 16 -22.34 15.07 2.39
N GLN A 17 -22.04 14.19 1.44
CA GLN A 17 -21.67 12.81 1.74
C GLN A 17 -20.15 12.62 1.98
N GLY A 18 -19.37 13.71 2.03
CA GLY A 18 -17.93 13.65 2.31
C GLY A 18 -17.11 12.87 1.26
N VAL A 19 -17.65 12.63 0.06
CA VAL A 19 -17.06 11.78 -0.99
C VAL A 19 -15.71 12.33 -1.47
N VAL A 20 -15.52 13.66 -1.42
CA VAL A 20 -14.26 14.30 -1.78
C VAL A 20 -13.09 13.80 -0.92
N GLY A 21 -13.30 13.65 0.39
CA GLY A 21 -12.26 13.16 1.30
C GLY A 21 -11.89 11.70 1.01
N LEU A 22 -12.90 10.86 0.76
CA LEU A 22 -12.71 9.47 0.36
C LEU A 22 -11.94 9.35 -0.97
N ALA A 23 -12.29 10.18 -1.95
CA ALA A 23 -11.61 10.20 -3.25
C ALA A 23 -10.13 10.56 -3.13
N ILE A 24 -9.81 11.58 -2.33
CA ILE A 24 -8.41 12.00 -2.07
C ILE A 24 -7.65 10.88 -1.36
N ALA A 25 -8.23 10.28 -0.32
CA ALA A 25 -7.62 9.19 0.41
C ALA A 25 -7.31 7.98 -0.49
N PHE A 26 -8.22 7.64 -1.40
CA PHE A 26 -8.03 6.52 -2.33
C PHE A 26 -6.94 6.80 -3.37
N ILE A 27 -6.94 7.99 -3.97
CA ILE A 27 -5.92 8.39 -4.96
C ILE A 27 -4.53 8.41 -4.32
N LEU A 28 -4.42 9.02 -3.14
CA LEU A 28 -3.16 9.07 -2.39
C LEU A 28 -2.73 7.68 -1.91
N GLY A 29 -3.67 6.87 -1.42
CA GLY A 29 -3.41 5.48 -1.03
C GLY A 29 -2.85 4.64 -2.17
N GLY A 30 -3.43 4.76 -3.37
CA GLY A 30 -2.92 4.09 -4.56
C GLY A 30 -1.53 4.56 -4.99
N ALA A 31 -1.23 5.86 -4.86
CA ALA A 31 0.10 6.40 -5.15
C ALA A 31 1.15 5.89 -4.13
N ILE A 32 0.83 5.90 -2.83
CA ILE A 32 1.70 5.41 -1.76
C ILE A 32 1.97 3.91 -1.93
N GLN A 33 0.92 3.12 -2.25
CA GLN A 33 1.07 1.69 -2.51
C GLN A 33 2.08 1.41 -3.63
N LYS A 34 2.08 2.19 -4.71
CA LYS A 34 3.05 2.04 -5.81
C LYS A 34 4.49 2.28 -5.35
N VAL A 35 4.72 3.30 -4.51
CA VAL A 35 6.05 3.60 -3.96
C VAL A 35 6.54 2.46 -3.07
N ILE A 36 5.68 1.94 -2.20
CA ILE A 36 6.01 0.82 -1.32
C ILE A 36 6.31 -0.44 -2.16
N SER A 37 5.48 -0.74 -3.16
CA SER A 37 5.68 -1.88 -4.03
C SER A 37 6.98 -1.80 -4.82
N SER A 38 7.36 -0.63 -5.35
CA SER A 38 8.66 -0.42 -6.00
C SER A 38 9.80 -0.60 -5.01
N LEU A 39 9.71 -0.04 -3.80
CA LEU A 39 10.73 -0.22 -2.77
C LEU A 39 10.97 -1.71 -2.44
N VAL A 40 9.88 -2.48 -2.34
CA VAL A 40 9.95 -3.93 -2.08
C VAL A 40 10.54 -4.67 -3.27
N ALA A 41 10.06 -4.39 -4.48
CA ALA A 41 10.52 -5.04 -5.70
C ALA A 41 11.99 -4.72 -6.02
N ASP A 42 12.43 -3.48 -5.79
CA ASP A 42 13.73 -2.99 -6.23
C ASP A 42 14.81 -3.15 -5.16
N LEU A 43 14.46 -3.14 -3.87
CA LEU A 43 15.44 -3.31 -2.78
C LEU A 43 15.30 -4.64 -2.05
N VAL A 44 14.08 -5.06 -1.73
CA VAL A 44 13.89 -6.25 -0.88
C VAL A 44 13.98 -7.52 -1.68
N GLN A 45 13.35 -7.62 -2.85
CA GLN A 45 13.42 -8.84 -3.66
C GLN A 45 14.87 -9.20 -4.02
N PRO A 46 15.75 -8.29 -4.46
CA PRO A 46 17.16 -8.62 -4.67
C PRO A 46 17.87 -9.06 -3.38
N ALA A 47 17.63 -8.38 -2.25
CA ALA A 47 18.24 -8.75 -0.97
C ALA A 47 17.80 -10.13 -0.48
N VAL A 48 16.51 -10.46 -0.61
CA VAL A 48 15.96 -11.79 -0.30
C VAL A 48 16.52 -12.83 -1.27
N GLY A 49 16.64 -12.50 -2.55
CA GLY A 49 17.26 -13.38 -3.55
C GLY A 49 18.74 -13.68 -3.24
N LEU A 50 19.50 -12.74 -2.69
CA LEU A 50 20.89 -12.99 -2.29
C LEU A 50 21.01 -13.92 -1.06
N ILE A 51 20.06 -13.87 -0.13
CA ILE A 51 20.08 -14.67 1.11
C ILE A 51 19.53 -16.08 0.88
N PHE A 52 18.49 -16.22 0.06
CA PHE A 52 17.79 -17.49 -0.16
C PHE A 52 18.13 -18.18 -1.50
N GLY A 53 19.01 -17.58 -2.32
CA GLY A 53 19.44 -18.12 -3.62
C GLY A 53 18.45 -17.81 -4.75
N SER A 54 18.57 -16.63 -5.34
CA SER A 54 17.67 -16.02 -6.33
C SER A 54 16.21 -15.88 -5.82
N THR A 55 15.50 -14.81 -6.19
CA THR A 55 14.02 -14.74 -6.04
C THR A 55 13.36 -15.91 -6.78
N SER A 56 14.06 -16.35 -7.83
CA SER A 56 14.32 -17.71 -8.29
C SER A 56 13.99 -18.80 -7.28
N GLY A 57 14.95 -19.12 -6.40
CA GLY A 57 15.05 -20.35 -5.64
C GLY A 57 13.85 -20.71 -4.79
N LEU A 58 13.15 -19.75 -4.17
CA LEU A 58 11.97 -20.05 -3.33
C LEU A 58 10.68 -20.18 -4.16
N ALA A 59 10.55 -19.40 -5.24
CA ALA A 59 9.46 -19.52 -6.21
C ALA A 59 9.68 -20.66 -7.23
N SER A 60 10.92 -21.12 -7.37
CA SER A 60 11.40 -22.19 -8.26
C SER A 60 11.79 -23.46 -7.50
N LEU A 61 11.47 -23.55 -6.20
CA LEU A 61 11.41 -24.83 -5.49
C LEU A 61 10.27 -25.65 -6.10
N HIS A 62 10.58 -26.35 -7.18
CA HIS A 62 9.77 -27.44 -7.70
C HIS A 62 9.81 -28.59 -6.70
N VAL A 63 8.92 -28.58 -5.71
CA VAL A 63 8.49 -29.82 -5.06
C VAL A 63 7.37 -30.41 -5.93
N GLY A 64 7.73 -30.89 -7.12
CA GLY A 64 6.80 -31.45 -8.12
C GLY A 64 5.95 -30.41 -8.88
N SER A 65 4.76 -30.84 -9.33
CA SER A 65 3.85 -30.15 -10.28
C SER A 65 2.80 -29.24 -9.62
N LEU A 66 2.84 -29.07 -8.28
CA LEU A 66 1.85 -28.27 -7.55
C LEU A 66 2.43 -26.89 -7.21
N MET A 67 1.78 -25.83 -7.70
CA MET A 67 2.20 -24.41 -7.59
C MET A 67 2.08 -23.81 -6.17
N TYR A 68 2.34 -24.57 -5.10
CA TYR A 68 2.30 -24.06 -3.72
C TYR A 68 3.32 -22.95 -3.45
N GLY A 69 4.44 -22.94 -4.18
CA GLY A 69 5.49 -21.92 -4.04
C GLY A 69 5.00 -20.50 -4.32
N ARG A 70 4.05 -20.30 -5.25
CA ARG A 70 3.55 -18.97 -5.59
C ARG A 70 2.66 -18.38 -4.49
N PHE A 71 1.82 -19.21 -3.86
CA PHE A 71 1.01 -18.76 -2.74
C PHE A 71 1.89 -18.40 -1.53
N LEU A 72 2.87 -19.25 -1.20
CA LEU A 72 3.79 -18.99 -0.10
C LEU A 72 4.67 -17.75 -0.35
N SER A 73 5.12 -17.55 -1.59
CA SER A 73 5.82 -16.32 -2.01
C SER A 73 4.96 -15.08 -1.75
N ASN A 74 3.68 -15.11 -2.15
CA ASN A 74 2.78 -13.98 -1.93
C ASN A 74 2.56 -13.68 -0.43
N VAL A 75 2.53 -14.71 0.43
CA VAL A 75 2.44 -14.53 1.88
C VAL A 75 3.72 -13.89 2.43
N ILE A 76 4.89 -14.31 1.96
CA ILE A 76 6.18 -13.72 2.34
C ILE A 76 6.25 -12.26 1.89
N ASP A 77 5.86 -11.96 0.65
CA ASP A 77 5.80 -10.59 0.12
C ASP A 77 4.83 -9.72 0.93
N PHE A 78 3.68 -10.25 1.33
CA PHE A 78 2.74 -9.55 2.21
C PHE A 78 3.37 -9.20 3.57
N VAL A 79 4.06 -10.16 4.21
CA VAL A 79 4.73 -9.94 5.49
C VAL A 79 5.86 -8.91 5.35
N ILE A 80 6.61 -8.94 4.24
CA ILE A 80 7.66 -7.96 3.93
C ILE A 80 7.07 -6.55 3.77
N ILE A 81 6.01 -6.42 2.96
CA ILE A 81 5.33 -5.13 2.74
C ILE A 81 4.78 -4.60 4.07
N ALA A 82 4.11 -5.45 4.86
CA ALA A 82 3.61 -5.09 6.18
C ALA A 82 4.73 -4.61 7.12
N GLY A 83 5.88 -5.30 7.10
CA GLY A 83 7.07 -4.92 7.85
C GLY A 83 7.64 -3.56 7.42
N ILE A 84 7.72 -3.29 6.11
CA ILE A 84 8.19 -2.00 5.59
C ILE A 84 7.23 -0.87 5.95
N VAL A 85 5.92 -1.07 5.79
CA VAL A 85 4.93 -0.06 6.16
C VAL A 85 5.03 0.27 7.65
N TYR A 86 5.16 -0.74 8.50
CA TYR A 86 5.37 -0.55 9.94
C TYR A 86 6.65 0.24 10.24
N LEU A 87 7.77 -0.13 9.61
CA LEU A 87 9.05 0.57 9.81
C LEU A 87 8.99 2.02 9.35
N LEU A 88 8.36 2.31 8.21
CA LEU A 88 8.16 3.68 7.73
C LEU A 88 7.30 4.47 8.73
N PHE A 89 6.15 3.93 9.14
CA PHE A 89 5.28 4.59 10.11
C PHE A 89 6.00 4.89 11.43
N LYS A 90 6.79 3.94 11.92
CA LYS A 90 7.58 4.08 13.15
C LYS A 90 8.72 5.07 13.00
N ARG A 91 9.44 5.04 11.87
CA ARG A 91 10.57 5.95 11.59
C ARG A 91 10.12 7.39 11.38
N PHE A 92 8.95 7.59 10.78
CA PHE A 92 8.36 8.93 10.60
C PHE A 92 7.79 9.51 11.90
N GLY A 93 7.80 8.78 13.02
CA GLY A 93 7.71 9.37 14.35
C GLY A 93 6.45 10.20 14.60
N LEU A 94 5.31 9.83 14.00
CA LEU A 94 4.02 10.47 14.27
C LEU A 94 3.52 10.23 15.72
N GLU A 95 4.23 9.42 16.51
CA GLU A 95 4.05 9.27 17.97
C GLU A 95 4.11 10.61 18.72
N ARG A 96 4.70 11.66 18.15
CA ARG A 96 4.93 12.96 18.82
C ARG A 96 3.98 14.09 18.43
N LEU A 97 2.99 13.86 17.56
CA LEU A 97 2.08 14.92 17.13
C LEU A 97 0.92 15.20 18.09
N ASP A 98 0.76 14.40 19.15
CA ASP A 98 -0.28 14.59 20.17
C ASP A 98 0.22 15.18 21.50
N LEU A 99 1.49 15.62 21.58
CA LEU A 99 2.07 16.18 22.82
C LEU A 99 2.18 17.72 22.86
N THR A 100 1.45 18.42 21.99
CA THR A 100 1.22 19.87 22.13
C THR A 100 -0.26 20.20 21.88
N LYS A 101 -1.16 19.55 22.62
CA LYS A 101 -2.37 20.27 23.05
C LYS A 101 -2.03 20.93 24.38
N ASN A 102 -1.48 22.13 24.24
CA ASN A 102 -1.32 23.11 25.31
C ASN A 102 -2.60 23.16 26.17
N THR A 103 -2.41 23.23 27.49
CA THR A 103 -3.24 24.09 28.34
C THR A 103 -3.56 25.41 27.66
#